data_AF-A0A4Y9IXQ5-F1
#
_entry.id   AF-A0A4Y9IXQ5-F1
#
_cell.length_a   1.000
_cell.length_b   1.000
_cell.length_c   1.000
_cell.angle_alpha   90.00
_cell.angle_beta   90.00
_cell.angle_gamma   90.00
#
_symmetry.space_group_name_H-M   'P 1'
#
loop_
_entity.id
_entity.type
_entity.pdbx_description
1 polymer ?
#
loop_
_entity_poly.entity_id
_entity_poly.type
_entity_poly.pdbx_seq_one_letter_code
_entity_poly.pdbx_strand_id
1 'polypeptide(L)'
;MKQYIGIEEVQAKPMTYGEAFKEGIIPPSAYVEELSESEGYLMQDDSKDKGWLPKEVFENLYRLADTPVERMHIEYDELAKKSGNLNAFIRSDKFNSCGTDIRALLVAQNVAMGDYMNLLATRTTLMETGEGGMGYFSFGIAITLLEKGFVLRREGWNGKGLVVFKQVPTHITSETIPNMQSLPQAAKDFIMEGKEVIDYTSQCLIYNDTTGRADSWVPSISDVFAKDWEVVR
;
A
#
# COMPACT_ATOMS: atom_id res chain seq x y z
N MET A 1 -12.49 -12.86 -32.98
CA MET A 1 -12.92 -13.44 -31.69
C MET A 1 -12.86 -12.35 -30.64
N LYS A 2 -13.73 -12.37 -29.62
CA LYS A 2 -13.68 -11.42 -28.50
C LYS A 2 -12.97 -12.08 -27.32
N GLN A 3 -12.22 -11.29 -26.55
CA GLN A 3 -11.55 -11.74 -25.33
C GLN A 3 -12.31 -11.21 -24.11
N TYR A 4 -12.41 -12.03 -23.08
CA TYR A 4 -13.06 -11.71 -21.80
C TYR A 4 -12.08 -12.03 -20.67
N ILE A 5 -12.08 -11.23 -19.61
CA ILE A 5 -11.25 -11.41 -18.41
C ILE A 5 -12.21 -11.59 -17.24
N GLY A 6 -12.05 -12.68 -16.49
CA GLY A 6 -12.79 -12.96 -15.26
C GLY A 6 -11.85 -13.12 -14.08
N ILE A 7 -12.35 -12.86 -12.87
CA ILE A 7 -11.70 -13.13 -11.58
C ILE A 7 -12.77 -13.81 -10.73
N GLU A 8 -12.41 -14.90 -10.05
CA GLU A 8 -13.33 -15.70 -9.23
C GLU A 8 -12.59 -16.19 -7.98
N GLU A 9 -13.21 -16.05 -6.80
CA GLU A 9 -12.82 -16.71 -5.55
C GLU A 9 -13.75 -17.92 -5.34
N VAL A 10 -13.21 -19.06 -4.93
CA VAL A 10 -13.98 -20.29 -4.72
C VAL A 10 -13.61 -20.92 -3.38
N GLN A 11 -14.57 -21.58 -2.74
CA GLN A 11 -14.28 -22.50 -1.64
C GLN A 11 -13.93 -23.87 -2.23
N ALA A 12 -12.89 -24.52 -1.73
CA ALA A 12 -12.49 -25.82 -2.23
C ALA A 12 -12.07 -26.79 -1.12
N LYS A 13 -12.29 -28.08 -1.36
CA LYS A 13 -11.74 -29.18 -0.55
C LYS A 13 -11.25 -30.32 -1.45
N PRO A 14 -10.20 -31.06 -1.05
CA PRO A 14 -9.79 -32.26 -1.78
C PRO A 14 -10.95 -33.26 -1.91
N MET A 15 -11.07 -33.85 -3.10
CA MET A 15 -12.07 -34.88 -3.41
C MET A 15 -11.60 -35.68 -4.64
N THR A 16 -11.69 -37.01 -4.60
CA THR A 16 -11.34 -37.82 -5.77
C THR A 16 -12.41 -37.75 -6.86
N TYR A 17 -12.03 -38.10 -8.08
CA TYR A 17 -12.96 -38.13 -9.20
C TYR A 17 -14.16 -39.09 -8.98
N GLY A 18 -13.90 -40.25 -8.38
CA GLY A 18 -14.92 -41.23 -8.02
C GLY A 18 -15.87 -40.75 -6.90
N GLU A 19 -15.35 -40.00 -5.92
CA GLU A 19 -16.18 -39.34 -4.91
C GLU A 19 -17.08 -38.26 -5.51
N ALA A 20 -16.53 -37.42 -6.40
CA ALA A 20 -17.28 -36.39 -7.10
C ALA A 20 -18.41 -36.98 -7.97
N PHE A 21 -18.17 -38.14 -8.59
CA PHE A 21 -19.21 -38.90 -9.29
C PHE A 21 -20.31 -39.40 -8.34
N LYS A 22 -19.96 -39.97 -7.18
CA LYS A 22 -20.93 -40.43 -6.17
C LYS A 22 -21.78 -39.27 -5.62
N GLU A 23 -21.22 -38.06 -5.52
CA GLU A 23 -21.95 -36.84 -5.13
C GLU A 23 -22.79 -36.22 -6.28
N GLY A 24 -22.74 -36.79 -7.49
CA GLY A 24 -23.52 -36.33 -8.64
C GLY A 24 -22.97 -35.07 -9.32
N ILE A 25 -21.73 -34.68 -9.02
CA ILE A 25 -21.06 -33.53 -9.64
C ILE A 25 -20.59 -33.87 -11.06
N ILE A 26 -20.10 -35.10 -11.24
CA ILE A 26 -19.71 -35.62 -12.55
C ILE A 26 -20.91 -36.40 -13.13
N PRO A 27 -21.38 -36.08 -14.36
CA PRO A 27 -22.47 -36.82 -14.96
C PRO A 27 -22.01 -38.23 -15.38
N PRO A 28 -22.89 -39.25 -15.33
CA PRO A 28 -22.54 -40.62 -15.74
C PRO A 28 -21.95 -40.75 -17.15
N SER A 29 -22.34 -39.86 -18.07
CA SER A 29 -21.81 -39.83 -19.43
C SER A 29 -20.37 -39.35 -19.54
N ALA A 30 -19.84 -38.68 -18.51
CA ALA A 30 -18.47 -38.18 -18.47
C ALA A 30 -17.56 -39.05 -17.59
N TYR A 31 -18.11 -39.96 -16.77
CA TYR A 31 -17.38 -40.76 -15.81
C TYR A 31 -16.55 -41.88 -16.46
N VAL A 32 -15.32 -42.07 -15.97
CA VAL A 32 -14.37 -43.10 -16.38
C VAL A 32 -13.85 -43.80 -15.12
N GLU A 33 -14.18 -45.08 -14.95
CA GLU A 33 -13.95 -45.83 -13.72
C GLU A 33 -12.45 -45.96 -13.38
N GLU A 34 -11.60 -46.11 -14.39
CA GLU A 34 -10.14 -46.20 -14.24
C GLU A 34 -9.52 -44.93 -13.65
N LEU A 35 -10.23 -43.80 -13.74
CA LEU A 35 -9.79 -42.52 -13.19
C LEU A 35 -10.38 -42.22 -11.81
N SER A 36 -11.15 -43.14 -11.20
CA SER A 36 -11.83 -42.95 -9.90
C SER A 36 -10.92 -42.39 -8.82
N GLU A 37 -9.69 -42.88 -8.75
CA GLU A 37 -8.70 -42.50 -7.72
C GLU A 37 -7.92 -41.22 -8.07
N SER A 38 -8.25 -40.55 -9.18
CA SER A 38 -7.57 -39.32 -9.59
C SER A 38 -7.84 -38.21 -8.57
N GLU A 39 -6.77 -37.54 -8.13
CA GLU A 39 -6.86 -36.43 -7.19
C GLU A 39 -7.47 -35.18 -7.84
N GLY A 40 -8.27 -34.46 -7.07
CA GLY A 40 -8.82 -33.18 -7.47
C GLY A 40 -9.47 -32.44 -6.32
N TYR A 41 -10.22 -31.39 -6.67
CA TYR A 41 -10.87 -30.53 -5.72
C TYR A 41 -12.34 -30.36 -6.10
N LEU A 42 -13.22 -30.56 -5.11
CA LEU A 42 -14.57 -30.01 -5.17
C LEU A 42 -14.47 -28.51 -4.91
N MET A 43 -15.01 -27.72 -5.81
CA MET A 43 -15.07 -26.26 -5.71
C MET A 43 -16.52 -25.78 -5.64
N GLN A 44 -16.76 -24.70 -4.92
CA GLN A 44 -18.04 -24.01 -4.82
C GLN A 44 -17.84 -22.51 -5.03
N ASP A 45 -18.59 -21.95 -5.97
CA ASP A 45 -18.59 -20.53 -6.28
C ASP A 45 -19.58 -19.74 -5.39
N ASP A 46 -19.63 -18.42 -5.58
CA ASP A 46 -20.55 -17.52 -4.88
C ASP A 46 -22.04 -17.81 -5.20
N SER A 47 -22.32 -18.40 -6.35
CA SER A 47 -23.66 -18.87 -6.73
C SER A 47 -24.07 -20.15 -6.00
N LYS A 48 -23.15 -20.73 -5.22
CA LYS A 48 -23.23 -22.03 -4.55
C LYS A 48 -23.24 -23.20 -5.52
N ASP A 49 -22.94 -22.95 -6.79
CA ASP A 49 -22.79 -24.00 -7.78
C ASP A 49 -21.50 -24.75 -7.51
N LYS A 50 -21.58 -26.08 -7.63
CA LYS A 50 -20.47 -26.98 -7.34
C LYS A 50 -19.85 -27.47 -8.62
N GLY A 51 -18.52 -27.45 -8.67
CA GLY A 51 -17.71 -28.04 -9.73
C GLY A 51 -16.68 -28.98 -9.16
N TRP A 52 -16.04 -29.76 -10.04
CA TRP A 52 -14.85 -30.52 -9.69
C TRP A 52 -13.78 -30.28 -10.74
N LEU A 53 -12.55 -30.06 -10.30
CA LEU A 53 -11.39 -29.93 -11.17
C LEU A 53 -10.31 -30.94 -10.79
N PRO A 54 -9.61 -31.53 -11.77
CA PRO A 54 -8.40 -32.30 -11.51
C PRO A 54 -7.38 -31.44 -10.75
N LYS A 55 -6.60 -32.08 -9.87
CA LYS A 55 -5.65 -31.40 -8.98
C LYS A 55 -4.75 -30.42 -9.72
N GLU A 56 -4.08 -30.88 -10.77
CA GLU A 56 -3.17 -30.04 -11.56
C GLU A 56 -3.90 -28.86 -12.21
N VAL A 57 -5.14 -29.04 -12.65
CA VAL A 57 -5.92 -27.95 -13.25
C VAL A 57 -6.31 -26.92 -12.19
N PHE A 58 -6.78 -27.39 -11.03
CA PHE A 58 -7.17 -26.52 -9.92
C PHE A 58 -5.98 -25.70 -9.41
N GLU A 59 -4.85 -26.35 -9.12
CA GLU A 59 -3.64 -25.70 -8.60
C GLU A 59 -2.95 -24.79 -9.63
N ASN A 60 -3.23 -24.96 -10.93
CA ASN A 60 -2.79 -24.01 -11.95
C ASN A 60 -3.66 -22.76 -12.04
N LEU A 61 -4.97 -22.88 -11.75
CA LEU A 61 -5.93 -21.79 -11.85
C LEU A 61 -6.07 -20.98 -10.56
N TYR A 62 -5.99 -21.65 -9.41
CA TYR A 62 -6.26 -21.07 -8.10
C TYR A 62 -5.00 -21.03 -7.24
N ARG A 63 -4.99 -20.11 -6.27
CA ARG A 63 -3.95 -19.98 -5.25
C ARG A 63 -4.63 -20.00 -3.89
N LEU A 64 -4.04 -20.73 -2.93
CA LEU A 64 -4.58 -20.82 -1.58
C LEU A 64 -4.38 -19.48 -0.86
N ALA A 65 -5.43 -18.99 -0.21
CA ALA A 65 -5.47 -17.69 0.44
C ALA A 65 -6.09 -17.78 1.84
N ASP A 66 -5.60 -18.74 2.63
CA ASP A 66 -6.15 -19.15 3.93
C ASP A 66 -5.77 -18.15 5.03
N THR A 67 -4.63 -17.49 4.89
CA THR A 67 -4.18 -16.44 5.80
C THR A 67 -4.18 -15.04 5.15
N PRO A 68 -4.27 -13.96 5.96
CA PRO A 68 -4.08 -12.61 5.44
C PRO A 68 -2.72 -12.42 4.75
N VAL A 69 -1.68 -13.13 5.19
CA VAL A 69 -0.33 -13.07 4.60
C VAL A 69 -0.30 -13.68 3.20
N GLU A 70 -0.91 -14.86 3.03
CA GLU A 70 -1.00 -15.51 1.71
C GLU A 70 -1.79 -14.64 0.72
N ARG A 71 -2.89 -14.01 1.16
CA ARG A 71 -3.64 -13.06 0.34
C ARG A 71 -2.76 -11.91 -0.15
N MET A 72 -1.89 -11.38 0.70
CA MET A 72 -0.96 -10.31 0.31
C MET A 72 0.12 -10.79 -0.66
N HIS A 73 0.64 -12.01 -0.51
CA HIS A 73 1.60 -12.58 -1.46
C HIS A 73 0.97 -12.76 -2.84
N ILE A 74 -0.25 -13.30 -2.91
CA ILE A 74 -1.00 -13.42 -4.17
C ILE A 74 -1.19 -12.04 -4.82
N GLU A 75 -1.63 -11.06 -4.04
CA GLU A 75 -1.83 -9.70 -4.52
C GLU A 75 -0.53 -9.06 -5.03
N TYR A 76 0.57 -9.25 -4.28
CA TYR A 76 1.90 -8.77 -4.67
C TYR A 76 2.34 -9.39 -6.00
N ASP A 77 2.23 -10.70 -6.16
CA ASP A 77 2.68 -11.40 -7.38
C ASP A 77 1.87 -10.99 -8.61
N GLU A 78 0.56 -10.84 -8.46
CA GLU A 78 -0.29 -10.31 -9.52
C GLU A 78 0.10 -8.88 -9.92
N LEU A 79 0.30 -8.03 -8.92
CA LEU A 79 0.67 -6.63 -9.13
C LEU A 79 2.07 -6.53 -9.73
N ALA A 80 3.02 -7.36 -9.30
CA ALA A 80 4.38 -7.43 -9.83
C ALA A 80 4.37 -7.79 -11.32
N LYS A 81 3.55 -8.76 -11.73
CA LYS A 81 3.39 -9.12 -13.15
C LYS A 81 2.81 -7.97 -13.96
N LYS A 82 1.74 -7.34 -13.45
CA LYS A 82 1.09 -6.17 -14.11
C LYS A 82 2.08 -4.99 -14.21
N SER A 83 2.80 -4.69 -13.14
CA SER A 83 3.80 -3.62 -13.05
C SER A 83 4.98 -3.89 -13.98
N GLY A 84 5.50 -5.12 -14.01
CA GLY A 84 6.59 -5.52 -14.90
C GLY A 84 6.25 -5.33 -16.37
N ASN A 85 5.03 -5.74 -16.78
CA ASN A 85 4.55 -5.54 -18.15
C ASN A 85 4.42 -4.04 -18.50
N LEU A 86 3.87 -3.23 -17.59
CA LEU A 86 3.76 -1.79 -17.77
C LEU A 86 5.14 -1.13 -17.88
N ASN A 87 6.07 -1.49 -17.00
CA ASN A 87 7.44 -0.98 -17.00
C ASN A 87 8.17 -1.34 -18.31
N ALA A 88 8.02 -2.58 -18.77
CA ALA A 88 8.56 -3.01 -20.06
C ALA A 88 7.99 -2.20 -21.22
N PHE A 89 6.68 -1.90 -21.20
CA PHE A 89 6.08 -1.00 -22.20
C PHE A 89 6.66 0.42 -22.14
N ILE A 90 6.76 1.02 -20.94
CA ILE A 90 7.30 2.38 -20.72
C ILE A 90 8.76 2.48 -21.22
N ARG A 91 9.55 1.42 -21.06
CA ARG A 91 10.94 1.35 -21.53
C ARG A 91 11.09 1.07 -23.02
N SER A 92 10.01 0.75 -23.73
CA SER A 92 10.05 0.45 -25.16
C SER A 92 9.88 1.70 -26.02
N ASP A 93 10.32 1.65 -27.28
CA ASP A 93 10.14 2.75 -28.24
C ASP A 93 8.65 3.09 -28.48
N LYS A 94 7.75 2.12 -28.27
CA LYS A 94 6.30 2.32 -28.41
C LYS A 94 5.77 3.35 -27.42
N PHE A 95 6.39 3.50 -26.26
CA PHE A 95 6.00 4.54 -25.30
C PHE A 95 6.07 5.93 -25.91
N ASN A 96 7.08 6.22 -26.74
CA ASN A 96 7.25 7.51 -27.39
C ASN A 96 6.21 7.80 -28.47
N SER A 97 5.54 6.77 -28.99
CA SER A 97 4.42 6.92 -29.92
C SER A 97 3.11 7.31 -29.25
N CYS A 98 3.02 7.19 -27.92
CA CYS A 98 1.86 7.63 -27.17
C CYS A 98 1.83 9.16 -27.04
N GLY A 99 0.62 9.73 -27.00
CA GLY A 99 0.43 11.14 -26.66
C GLY A 99 0.94 11.47 -25.25
N THR A 100 1.29 12.74 -25.02
CA THR A 100 1.87 13.21 -23.75
C THR A 100 1.04 12.84 -22.52
N ASP A 101 -0.28 13.00 -22.57
CA ASP A 101 -1.16 12.71 -21.44
C ASP A 101 -1.13 11.22 -21.07
N ILE A 102 -1.20 10.33 -22.07
CA ILE A 102 -1.11 8.88 -21.87
C ILE A 102 0.25 8.51 -21.28
N ARG A 103 1.33 9.10 -21.79
CA ARG A 103 2.67 8.85 -21.24
C ARG A 103 2.76 9.26 -19.76
N ALA A 104 2.24 10.44 -19.42
CA ALA A 104 2.22 10.92 -18.03
C ALA A 104 1.43 9.99 -17.12
N LEU A 105 0.24 9.55 -17.55
CA LEU A 105 -0.61 8.63 -16.79
C LEU A 105 0.03 7.25 -16.60
N LEU A 106 0.68 6.69 -17.63
CA LEU A 106 1.38 5.40 -17.53
C LEU A 106 2.57 5.47 -16.55
N VAL A 107 3.33 6.57 -16.56
CA VAL A 107 4.42 6.78 -15.60
C VAL A 107 3.88 6.91 -14.18
N ALA A 108 2.84 7.72 -13.97
CA ALA A 108 2.21 7.88 -12.66
C ALA A 108 1.62 6.54 -12.15
N GLN A 109 0.97 5.77 -13.03
CA GLN A 109 0.46 4.44 -12.72
C GLN A 109 1.60 3.51 -12.28
N ASN A 110 2.71 3.46 -13.03
CA ASN A 110 3.85 2.61 -12.70
C ASN A 110 4.47 2.97 -11.33
N VAL A 111 4.55 4.27 -11.01
CA VAL A 111 5.01 4.73 -9.69
C VAL A 111 4.03 4.30 -8.59
N ALA A 112 2.72 4.52 -8.77
CA ALA A 112 1.71 4.13 -7.79
C ALA A 112 1.69 2.62 -7.53
N MET A 113 1.87 1.81 -8.58
CA MET A 113 2.00 0.36 -8.44
C MET A 113 3.25 -0.03 -7.65
N GLY A 114 4.39 0.62 -7.90
CA GLY A 114 5.63 0.37 -7.15
C GLY A 114 5.50 0.76 -5.67
N ASP A 115 4.90 1.91 -5.39
CA ASP A 115 4.60 2.37 -4.02
C ASP A 115 3.68 1.37 -3.31
N TYR A 116 2.65 0.86 -4.00
CA TYR A 116 1.76 -0.14 -3.42
C TYR A 116 2.46 -1.49 -3.16
N MET A 117 3.28 -1.95 -4.11
CA MET A 117 4.11 -3.15 -3.94
C MET A 117 5.04 -3.04 -2.73
N ASN A 118 5.67 -1.87 -2.51
CA ASN A 118 6.54 -1.66 -1.36
C ASN A 118 5.76 -1.73 -0.03
N LEU A 119 4.56 -1.15 0.02
CA LEU A 119 3.68 -1.24 1.18
C LEU A 119 3.24 -2.68 1.47
N LEU A 120 2.89 -3.46 0.44
CA LEU A 120 2.57 -4.88 0.57
C LEU A 120 3.78 -5.66 1.12
N ALA A 121 4.95 -5.53 0.50
CA ALA A 121 6.16 -6.25 0.92
C ALA A 121 6.57 -5.91 2.36
N THR A 122 6.50 -4.63 2.73
CA THR A 122 6.79 -4.15 4.09
C THR A 122 5.81 -4.74 5.10
N ARG A 123 4.50 -4.70 4.81
CA ARG A 123 3.46 -5.22 5.69
C ARG A 123 3.55 -6.74 5.84
N THR A 124 3.80 -7.45 4.75
CA THR A 124 3.97 -8.91 4.76
C THR A 124 5.17 -9.33 5.61
N THR A 125 6.34 -8.72 5.39
CA THR A 125 7.55 -9.01 6.18
C THR A 125 7.30 -8.81 7.69
N LEU A 126 6.63 -7.71 8.05
CA LEU A 126 6.28 -7.40 9.43
C LEU A 126 5.34 -8.45 10.04
N MET A 127 4.35 -8.92 9.27
CA MET A 127 3.40 -9.93 9.75
C MET A 127 4.01 -11.32 9.87
N GLU A 128 4.97 -11.67 9.03
CA GLU A 128 5.65 -12.97 9.05
C GLU A 128 6.73 -13.07 10.13
N THR A 129 7.52 -12.01 10.28
CA THR A 129 8.75 -12.05 11.09
C THR A 129 8.62 -11.27 12.40
N GLY A 130 7.64 -10.37 12.52
CA GLY A 130 7.61 -9.35 13.57
C GLY A 130 8.71 -8.29 13.42
N GLU A 131 9.59 -8.44 12.43
CA GLU A 131 10.72 -7.58 12.11
C GLU A 131 10.52 -6.97 10.71
N GLY A 132 11.44 -6.11 10.28
CA GLY A 132 11.38 -5.42 8.99
C GLY A 132 11.28 -3.90 9.13
N GLY A 133 11.89 -3.16 8.22
CA GLY A 133 11.92 -1.70 8.24
C GLY A 133 10.60 -1.10 7.73
N MET A 134 10.16 0.01 8.34
CA MET A 134 9.03 0.82 7.84
C MET A 134 9.56 1.93 6.95
N GLY A 135 10.15 1.60 5.80
CA GLY A 135 10.96 2.54 5.03
C GLY A 135 10.90 2.39 3.51
N TYR A 136 11.80 3.12 2.86
CA TYR A 136 11.88 3.25 1.39
C TYR A 136 10.60 3.82 0.76
N PHE A 137 9.92 4.71 1.49
CA PHE A 137 8.70 5.33 1.02
C PHE A 137 8.98 6.54 0.13
N SER A 138 8.09 6.75 -0.85
CA SER A 138 8.04 7.99 -1.61
C SER A 138 7.58 9.15 -0.71
N PHE A 139 7.85 10.38 -1.13
CA PHE A 139 7.31 11.55 -0.45
C PHE A 139 5.77 11.57 -0.39
N GLY A 140 5.08 10.98 -1.38
CA GLY A 140 3.61 10.88 -1.38
C GLY A 140 3.07 10.03 -0.23
N ILE A 141 3.70 8.88 0.01
CA ILE A 141 3.41 8.04 1.19
C ILE A 141 3.79 8.81 2.47
N ALA A 142 4.94 9.48 2.49
CA ALA A 142 5.40 10.24 3.64
C ALA A 142 4.39 11.34 4.06
N ILE A 143 3.88 12.14 3.11
CA ILE A 143 2.85 13.14 3.40
C ILE A 143 1.59 12.51 3.97
N THR A 144 1.15 11.38 3.40
CA THR A 144 -0.03 10.66 3.91
C THR A 144 0.17 10.24 5.37
N LEU A 145 1.35 9.72 5.71
CA LEU A 145 1.68 9.31 7.09
C LEU A 145 1.80 10.51 8.04
N LEU A 146 2.42 11.61 7.60
CA LEU A 146 2.49 12.86 8.37
C LEU A 146 1.10 13.42 8.67
N GLU A 147 0.19 13.40 7.69
CA GLU A 147 -1.20 13.82 7.89
C GLU A 147 -1.93 12.98 8.94
N LYS A 148 -1.54 11.72 9.10
CA LYS A 148 -2.06 10.79 10.11
C LYS A 148 -1.29 10.86 11.44
N GLY A 149 -0.36 11.80 11.59
CA GLY A 149 0.35 12.06 12.85
C GLY A 149 1.54 11.14 13.10
N PHE A 150 1.99 10.37 12.11
CA PHE A 150 3.22 9.59 12.24
C PHE A 150 4.45 10.51 12.20
N VAL A 151 5.50 10.10 12.92
CA VAL A 151 6.81 10.73 12.89
C VAL A 151 7.66 10.05 11.82
N LEU A 152 8.22 10.84 10.91
CA LEU A 152 9.03 10.33 9.81
C LEU A 152 10.45 10.86 9.87
N ARG A 153 11.35 10.15 9.19
CA ARG A 153 12.69 10.66 8.87
C ARG A 153 13.10 10.18 7.48
N ARG A 154 14.21 10.73 6.99
CA ARG A 154 14.88 10.25 5.79
C ARG A 154 16.14 9.47 6.16
N GLU A 155 16.38 8.36 5.48
CA GLU A 155 17.65 7.63 5.59
C GLU A 155 18.83 8.55 5.25
N GLY A 156 18.72 9.37 4.19
CA GLY A 156 19.77 10.29 3.75
C GLY A 156 20.13 11.40 4.75
N TRP A 157 19.38 11.57 5.84
CA TRP A 157 19.80 12.43 6.94
C TRP A 157 20.86 11.80 7.85
N ASN A 158 21.16 10.51 7.67
CA ASN A 158 22.31 9.75 8.21
C ASN A 158 22.78 10.21 9.60
N GLY A 159 22.09 9.77 10.65
CA GLY A 159 22.54 9.91 12.04
C GLY A 159 22.51 11.34 12.60
N LYS A 160 21.87 12.29 11.91
CA LYS A 160 21.71 13.67 12.40
C LYS A 160 20.60 13.85 13.43
N GLY A 161 19.90 12.78 13.82
CA GLY A 161 18.79 12.83 14.77
C GLY A 161 17.58 13.62 14.26
N LEU A 162 17.48 13.83 12.94
CA LEU A 162 16.42 14.64 12.35
C LEU A 162 15.17 13.80 12.09
N VAL A 163 14.03 14.31 12.55
CA VAL A 163 12.70 13.75 12.29
C VAL A 163 11.73 14.87 11.92
N VAL A 164 10.65 14.53 11.23
CA VAL A 164 9.57 15.46 10.88
C VAL A 164 8.23 14.90 11.32
N PHE A 165 7.35 15.79 11.77
CA PHE A 165 5.98 15.46 12.13
C PHE A 165 5.06 16.66 11.92
N LYS A 166 3.79 16.37 11.65
CA LYS A 166 2.74 17.39 11.54
C LYS A 166 2.30 17.83 12.94
N GLN A 167 2.19 19.13 13.15
CA GLN A 167 1.57 19.67 14.37
C GLN A 167 0.06 19.54 14.31
N VAL A 168 -0.55 19.25 15.45
CA VAL A 168 -2.01 19.23 15.58
C VAL A 168 -2.54 20.64 15.36
N PRO A 169 -3.51 20.85 14.45
CA PRO A 169 -4.15 22.14 14.29
C PRO A 169 -4.68 22.65 15.62
N THR A 170 -4.37 23.90 15.95
CA THR A 170 -4.62 24.45 17.29
C THR A 170 -5.17 25.86 17.18
N HIS A 171 -6.27 26.11 17.89
CA HIS A 171 -6.87 27.43 18.08
C HIS A 171 -6.42 28.00 19.42
N ILE A 172 -5.61 29.05 19.40
CA ILE A 172 -5.12 29.72 20.60
C ILE A 172 -5.91 31.02 20.79
N THR A 173 -6.44 31.21 22.00
CA THR A 173 -7.27 32.36 22.38
C THR A 173 -6.49 33.42 23.18
N SER A 174 -7.13 34.57 23.42
CA SER A 174 -6.61 35.68 24.24
C SER A 174 -6.20 35.30 25.66
N GLU A 175 -6.70 34.19 26.21
CA GLU A 175 -6.29 33.71 27.52
C GLU A 175 -4.87 33.15 27.51
N THR A 176 -4.45 32.56 26.39
CA THR A 176 -3.15 31.89 26.25
C THR A 176 -2.08 32.82 25.66
N ILE A 177 -2.44 33.67 24.69
CA ILE A 177 -1.50 34.53 23.93
C ILE A 177 -0.56 35.36 24.83
N PRO A 178 -1.02 36.03 25.90
CA PRO A 178 -0.14 36.82 26.77
C PRO A 178 0.99 36.00 27.40
N ASN A 179 0.72 34.71 27.67
CA ASN A 179 1.63 33.79 28.34
C ASN A 179 2.53 32.99 27.39
N MET A 180 2.37 33.14 26.07
CA MET A 180 3.20 32.43 25.10
C MET A 180 4.66 32.90 25.16
N GLN A 181 5.58 31.99 25.47
CA GLN A 181 7.02 32.27 25.47
C GLN A 181 7.62 32.34 24.07
N SER A 182 6.92 31.79 23.07
CA SER A 182 7.34 31.77 21.67
C SER A 182 7.12 33.09 20.92
N LEU A 183 6.49 34.09 21.55
CA LEU A 183 6.20 35.38 20.93
C LEU A 183 6.85 36.55 21.69
N PRO A 184 7.47 37.52 20.98
CA PRO A 184 7.92 38.77 21.61
C PRO A 184 6.70 39.64 21.99
N GLN A 185 6.89 40.54 22.97
CA GLN A 185 5.78 41.35 23.50
C GLN A 185 5.06 42.16 22.41
N ALA A 186 5.80 42.82 21.52
CA ALA A 186 5.20 43.61 20.44
C ALA A 186 4.28 42.78 19.51
N ALA A 187 4.58 41.49 19.29
CA ALA A 187 3.72 40.61 18.51
C ALA A 187 2.44 40.23 19.28
N LYS A 188 2.55 40.02 20.60
CA LYS A 188 1.39 39.77 21.46
C LYS A 188 0.46 40.97 21.44
N ASP A 189 1.00 42.17 21.65
CA ASP A 189 0.22 43.42 21.67
C ASP A 189 -0.54 43.60 20.34
N PHE A 190 0.16 43.43 19.20
CA PHE A 190 -0.46 43.50 17.87
C PHE A 190 -1.60 42.50 17.66
N ILE A 191 -1.46 41.25 18.12
CA ILE A 191 -2.50 40.23 17.99
C ILE A 191 -3.70 40.53 18.90
N MET A 192 -3.43 41.01 20.12
CA MET A 192 -4.43 41.35 21.12
C MET A 192 -5.22 42.61 20.77
N GLU A 193 -4.64 43.56 20.04
CA GLU A 193 -5.37 44.69 19.44
C GLU A 193 -6.27 44.25 18.26
N GLY A 194 -5.96 43.10 17.67
CA GLY A 194 -6.61 42.56 16.48
C GLY A 194 -7.71 41.56 16.79
N LYS A 195 -7.51 40.31 16.32
CA LYS A 195 -8.50 39.23 16.41
C LYS A 195 -8.41 38.42 17.69
N GLU A 196 -7.38 38.64 18.50
CA GLU A 196 -7.18 37.94 19.77
C GLU A 196 -7.08 36.40 19.65
N VAL A 197 -6.70 35.92 18.46
CA VAL A 197 -6.66 34.49 18.12
C VAL A 197 -5.43 34.18 17.26
N ILE A 198 -4.87 32.99 17.45
CA ILE A 198 -3.90 32.37 16.53
C ILE A 198 -4.39 30.98 16.15
N ASP A 199 -4.56 30.74 14.85
CA ASP A 199 -4.91 29.43 14.29
C ASP A 199 -3.71 28.80 13.58
N TYR A 200 -3.21 27.69 14.12
CA TYR A 200 -2.26 26.82 13.44
C TYR A 200 -3.02 25.75 12.68
N THR A 201 -2.83 25.63 11.36
CA THR A 201 -3.66 24.74 10.50
C THR A 201 -2.86 23.70 9.70
N SER A 202 -1.68 24.06 9.20
CA SER A 202 -0.89 23.23 8.28
C SER A 202 0.61 23.33 8.55
N GLN A 203 1.01 23.12 9.81
CA GLN A 203 2.40 23.26 10.22
C GLN A 203 3.05 21.88 10.43
N CYS A 204 4.28 21.74 9.94
CA CYS A 204 5.16 20.63 10.26
C CYS A 204 6.44 21.16 10.91
N LEU A 205 6.99 20.38 11.84
CA LEU A 205 8.27 20.66 12.46
C LEU A 205 9.32 19.69 11.94
N ILE A 206 10.55 20.18 11.81
CA ILE A 206 11.74 19.35 11.80
C ILE A 206 12.36 19.44 13.19
N TYR A 207 12.51 18.29 13.82
CA TYR A 207 13.00 18.18 15.18
C TYR A 207 14.30 17.39 15.18
N ASN A 208 15.26 17.88 15.96
CA ASN A 208 16.50 17.19 16.20
C ASN A 208 16.45 16.52 17.57
N ASP A 209 16.29 15.20 17.60
CA ASP A 209 16.15 14.40 18.83
C ASP A 209 17.38 14.43 19.74
N THR A 210 18.53 14.81 19.20
CA THR A 210 19.80 14.84 19.91
C THR A 210 20.01 16.19 20.62
N THR A 211 19.48 17.27 20.06
CA THR A 211 19.69 18.64 20.57
C THR A 211 18.43 19.28 21.15
N GLY A 212 17.25 18.71 20.90
CA GLY A 212 15.96 19.31 21.27
C GLY A 212 15.54 20.49 20.39
N ARG A 213 16.31 20.82 19.34
CA ARG A 213 16.00 21.92 18.43
C ARG A 213 14.79 21.56 17.56
N ALA A 214 13.79 22.44 17.55
CA ALA A 214 12.65 22.37 16.67
C ALA A 214 12.64 23.59 15.74
N ASP A 215 12.58 23.35 14.44
CA ASP A 215 12.41 24.39 13.43
C ASP A 215 11.18 24.10 12.57
N SER A 216 10.71 25.11 11.84
CA SER A 216 9.69 24.91 10.80
C SER A 216 10.26 24.02 9.70
N TRP A 217 9.55 22.96 9.34
CA TRP A 217 9.92 22.13 8.20
C TRP A 217 9.22 22.61 6.93
N VAL A 218 10.03 22.97 5.94
CA VAL A 218 9.59 23.21 4.57
C VAL A 218 10.32 22.19 3.70
N PRO A 219 9.60 21.24 3.06
CA PRO A 219 10.24 20.22 2.25
C PRO A 219 11.00 20.86 1.09
N SER A 220 12.29 20.55 0.98
CA SER A 220 13.07 20.92 -0.20
C SER A 220 12.67 20.06 -1.40
N ILE A 221 13.05 20.47 -2.62
CA ILE A 221 12.82 19.62 -3.79
C ILE A 221 13.57 18.28 -3.69
N SER A 222 14.67 18.24 -2.93
CA SER A 222 15.37 16.98 -2.63
C SER A 222 14.53 16.07 -1.75
N ASP A 223 13.77 16.62 -0.80
CA ASP A 223 12.86 15.87 0.06
C ASP A 223 11.66 15.32 -0.72
N VAL A 224 11.13 16.14 -1.63
CA VAL A 224 10.00 15.78 -2.50
C VAL A 224 10.36 14.63 -3.45
N PHE A 225 11.57 14.62 -4.00
CA PHE A 225 12.01 13.55 -4.90
C PHE A 225 12.65 12.35 -4.20
N ALA A 226 12.73 12.39 -2.87
CA ALA A 226 13.28 11.31 -2.10
C ALA A 226 12.35 10.09 -2.05
N LYS A 227 12.98 8.92 -1.94
CA LYS A 227 12.33 7.61 -1.81
C LYS A 227 12.86 6.82 -0.61
N ASP A 228 13.51 7.51 0.31
CA ASP A 228 14.19 6.98 1.48
C ASP A 228 13.48 7.39 2.77
N TRP A 229 12.18 7.71 2.67
CA TRP A 229 11.37 8.07 3.83
C TRP A 229 11.04 6.83 4.65
N GLU A 230 11.11 6.97 5.97
CA GLU A 230 10.81 5.91 6.92
C GLU A 230 10.07 6.43 8.15
N VAL A 231 9.25 5.56 8.74
CA VAL A 231 8.55 5.81 10.01
C VAL A 231 9.50 5.57 11.17
N VAL A 232 9.54 6.52 12.09
CA VAL A 232 10.27 6.38 13.35
C VAL A 232 9.46 5.47 14.28
N ARG A 233 10.11 4.42 14.79
CA ARG A 233 9.56 3.50 15.79
C ARG A 233 9.95 3.91 17.20
#